data_AF-A0A8B6F5Q6-F1
#
_entry.id   AF-A0A8B6F5Q6-F1
#
_cell.length_a   1.000
_cell.length_b   1.000
_cell.length_c   1.000
_cell.angle_alpha   90.00
_cell.angle_beta   90.00
_cell.angle_gamma   90.00
#
_symmetry.space_group_name_H-M   'P 1'
#
loop_
_entity.id
_entity.type
_entity.pdbx_description
1 polymer ?
#
loop_
_entity_poly.entity_id
_entity_poly.type
_entity_poly.pdbx_seq_one_letter_code
_entity_poly.pdbx_strand_id
1 'polypeptide(L)'
;MAFAWEPTGNKFAFIHGESPRISVSFYSIRAGKVELMKTLERRQANHLFWSPAGQFIVLAGLRNMNGVLEFVDASDVTVMANTEHFMATDVEWDPTGRYVVSAVSWWGHKVDNAYWIWSFQGRLLLKQPQERFCQLQWRPRPQCLLSAEELKGLKKNMKKYTEQFESVDRLRQSNVSSEQIEKRKTLMAEFKKYREEKEEELEHYKSRRIALRGGVDTDVLYEEEIDEEVVEFLLKVEEKVLDE
;
A
#
# COMPACT_ATOMS: atom_id res chain seq x y z
N MET A 1 -3.81 -23.15 -11.31
CA MET A 1 -2.75 -23.08 -12.34
C MET A 1 -2.88 -21.76 -13.08
N ALA A 2 -1.82 -20.97 -13.13
CA ALA A 2 -1.81 -19.65 -13.79
C ALA A 2 -0.47 -19.48 -14.53
N PHE A 3 -0.49 -18.74 -15.63
CA PHE A 3 0.69 -18.47 -16.46
C PHE A 3 0.60 -17.02 -16.95
N ALA A 4 1.70 -16.28 -16.87
CA ALA A 4 1.71 -14.88 -17.34
C ALA A 4 3.10 -14.46 -17.82
N TRP A 5 3.13 -13.76 -18.96
CA TRP A 5 4.31 -13.13 -19.53
C TRP A 5 4.59 -11.76 -18.92
N GLU A 6 5.87 -11.42 -18.79
CA GLU A 6 6.30 -10.04 -18.56
C GLU A 6 5.89 -9.17 -19.77
N PRO A 7 5.13 -8.07 -19.59
CA PRO A 7 4.56 -7.30 -20.69
C PRO A 7 5.59 -6.71 -21.67
N THR A 8 6.78 -6.37 -21.18
CA THR A 8 7.82 -5.64 -21.94
C THR A 8 9.11 -6.43 -22.10
N GLY A 9 9.13 -7.71 -21.72
CA GLY A 9 10.36 -8.49 -21.68
C GLY A 9 10.20 -9.95 -22.12
N ASN A 10 11.20 -10.74 -21.78
CA ASN A 10 11.36 -12.14 -22.19
C ASN A 10 11.22 -13.12 -21.01
N LYS A 11 10.71 -12.64 -19.88
CA LYS A 11 10.46 -13.43 -18.68
C LYS A 11 9.00 -13.86 -18.62
N PHE A 12 8.75 -14.98 -17.97
CA PHE A 12 7.39 -15.42 -17.63
C PHE A 12 7.39 -16.15 -16.30
N ALA A 13 6.23 -16.17 -15.66
CA ALA A 13 6.01 -16.91 -14.42
C ALA A 13 4.84 -17.87 -14.60
N PHE A 14 4.92 -19.02 -13.92
CA PHE A 14 3.79 -19.93 -13.84
C PHE A 14 3.61 -20.49 -12.42
N ILE A 15 2.34 -20.64 -12.04
CA ILE A 15 1.91 -21.23 -10.77
C ILE A 15 1.59 -22.70 -11.01
N HIS A 16 2.26 -23.58 -10.26
CA HIS A 16 2.09 -25.02 -10.27
C HIS A 16 1.99 -25.58 -8.84
N GLY A 17 1.68 -26.88 -8.75
CA GLY A 17 1.36 -27.52 -7.49
C GLY A 17 -0.11 -27.35 -7.08
N GLU A 18 -0.46 -28.02 -5.99
CA GLU A 18 -1.81 -28.05 -5.42
C GLU A 18 -1.77 -27.48 -4.01
N SER A 19 -2.86 -26.84 -3.57
CA SER A 19 -2.95 -26.33 -2.20
C SER A 19 -2.75 -27.48 -1.19
N PRO A 20 -1.89 -27.32 -0.15
CA PRO A 20 -1.20 -26.09 0.28
C PRO A 20 0.22 -25.92 -0.28
N ARG A 21 0.68 -26.79 -1.18
CA ARG A 21 2.03 -26.81 -1.76
C ARG A 21 2.05 -26.17 -3.16
N ILE A 22 1.55 -24.95 -3.26
CA ILE A 22 1.62 -24.16 -4.48
C ILE A 22 3.02 -23.55 -4.59
N SER A 23 3.60 -23.59 -5.79
CA SER A 23 4.89 -23.02 -6.12
C SER A 23 4.77 -22.12 -7.35
N VAL A 24 5.57 -21.04 -7.37
CA VAL A 24 5.66 -20.13 -8.52
C VAL A 24 7.06 -20.20 -9.10
N SER A 25 7.18 -20.61 -10.35
CA SER A 25 8.47 -20.70 -11.05
C SER A 25 8.60 -19.61 -12.08
N PHE A 26 9.78 -18.98 -12.10
CA PHE A 26 10.14 -17.88 -12.99
C PHE A 26 11.15 -18.34 -14.03
N TYR A 27 10.91 -17.97 -15.28
CA TYR A 27 11.74 -18.35 -16.42
C TYR A 27 12.12 -17.12 -17.24
N SER A 28 13.27 -17.21 -17.90
CA SER A 28 13.76 -16.22 -18.85
C SER A 28 14.12 -16.90 -20.17
N ILE A 29 13.82 -16.26 -21.30
CA ILE A 29 14.22 -16.74 -22.62
C ILE A 29 15.43 -15.97 -23.12
N ARG A 30 16.60 -16.63 -23.18
CA ARG A 30 17.84 -16.03 -23.70
C ARG A 30 18.32 -16.83 -24.90
N ALA A 31 18.57 -16.16 -26.03
CA ALA A 31 19.06 -16.77 -27.26
C ALA A 31 18.25 -18.03 -27.70
N GLY A 32 16.92 -17.98 -27.56
CA GLY A 32 16.02 -19.09 -27.91
C GLY A 32 15.98 -20.25 -26.92
N LYS A 33 16.70 -20.18 -25.79
CA LYS A 33 16.66 -21.17 -24.71
C LYS A 33 15.81 -20.67 -23.55
N VAL A 34 14.99 -21.56 -23.00
CA VAL A 34 14.21 -21.32 -21.79
C VAL A 34 15.06 -21.72 -20.59
N GLU A 35 15.35 -20.77 -19.72
CA GLU A 35 16.15 -20.98 -18.51
C GLU A 35 15.27 -20.73 -17.28
N LEU A 36 15.25 -21.69 -16.35
CA LEU A 36 14.64 -21.50 -15.04
C LEU A 36 15.51 -20.54 -14.23
N MET A 37 14.91 -19.43 -13.77
CA MET A 37 15.60 -18.47 -12.91
C MET A 37 15.54 -18.90 -11.45
N LYS A 38 14.31 -19.07 -10.93
CA LYS A 38 14.08 -19.43 -9.53
C LYS A 38 12.67 -19.96 -9.35
N THR A 39 12.49 -20.81 -8.34
CA THR A 39 11.18 -21.27 -7.90
C THR A 39 10.94 -20.78 -6.48
N LEU A 40 9.79 -20.13 -6.27
CA LEU A 40 9.28 -19.76 -4.96
C LEU A 40 8.30 -20.85 -4.51
N GLU A 41 8.69 -21.62 -3.50
CA GLU A 41 7.87 -22.73 -2.99
C GLU A 41 6.90 -22.28 -1.89
N ARG A 42 5.83 -23.04 -1.67
CA ARG A 42 4.86 -22.86 -0.58
C ARG A 42 4.27 -21.45 -0.54
N ARG A 43 3.77 -21.00 -1.69
CA ARG A 43 3.16 -19.67 -1.87
C ARG A 43 1.65 -19.74 -1.83
N GLN A 44 1.03 -18.70 -1.27
CA GLN A 44 -0.42 -18.55 -1.27
C GLN A 44 -0.86 -17.68 -2.45
N ALA A 45 -0.61 -18.16 -3.68
CA ALA A 45 -0.94 -17.41 -4.89
C ALA A 45 -1.74 -18.26 -5.89
N ASN A 46 -2.81 -17.68 -6.43
CA ASN A 46 -3.60 -18.25 -7.53
C ASN A 46 -3.62 -17.34 -8.76
N HIS A 47 -3.26 -16.06 -8.63
CA HIS A 47 -3.19 -15.09 -9.73
C HIS A 47 -1.80 -14.45 -9.82
N LEU A 48 -1.43 -14.09 -11.06
CA LEU A 48 -0.18 -13.42 -11.41
C LEU A 48 -0.50 -12.08 -12.07
N PHE A 49 -0.06 -10.99 -11.46
CA PHE A 49 -0.28 -9.64 -11.98
C PHE A 49 1.07 -8.97 -12.24
N TRP A 50 1.50 -8.95 -13.51
CA TRP A 50 2.73 -8.25 -13.90
C TRP A 50 2.51 -6.74 -13.99
N SER A 51 3.52 -5.98 -13.58
CA SER A 51 3.56 -4.55 -13.84
C SER A 51 3.61 -4.28 -15.35
N PRO A 52 2.82 -3.33 -15.87
CA PRO A 52 2.88 -2.91 -17.27
C PRO A 52 4.27 -2.42 -17.71
N ALA A 53 5.09 -1.97 -16.75
CA ALA A 53 6.47 -1.55 -17.00
C ALA A 53 7.47 -2.72 -17.04
N GLY A 54 7.01 -3.96 -16.77
CA GLY A 54 7.86 -5.12 -16.54
C GLY A 54 8.50 -5.10 -15.15
N GLN A 55 9.53 -5.94 -14.95
CA GLN A 55 10.32 -6.12 -13.73
C GLN A 55 9.53 -6.60 -12.51
N PHE A 56 8.46 -5.94 -12.11
CA PHE A 56 7.69 -6.27 -10.91
C PHE A 56 6.47 -7.13 -11.22
N ILE A 57 6.14 -8.02 -10.30
CA ILE A 57 4.93 -8.85 -10.34
C ILE A 57 4.33 -8.94 -8.94
N VAL A 58 2.99 -8.98 -8.87
CA VAL A 58 2.27 -9.36 -7.66
C VAL A 58 1.76 -10.79 -7.82
N LEU A 59 2.16 -11.64 -6.88
CA LEU A 59 1.58 -12.97 -6.69
C LEU A 59 0.43 -12.80 -5.70
N ALA A 60 -0.80 -13.01 -6.15
CA ALA A 60 -1.98 -12.74 -5.35
C ALA A 60 -2.73 -14.04 -5.05
N GLY A 61 -3.10 -14.23 -3.79
CA GLY A 61 -4.00 -15.27 -3.28
C GLY A 61 -5.40 -14.72 -3.11
N LEU A 62 -6.13 -14.51 -4.21
CA LEU A 62 -7.44 -13.88 -4.17
C LEU A 62 -8.55 -14.84 -3.73
N ARG A 63 -9.64 -14.28 -3.21
CA ARG A 63 -10.86 -14.98 -2.80
C ARG A 63 -10.59 -16.01 -1.69
N ASN A 64 -10.54 -17.29 -2.04
CA ASN A 64 -10.45 -18.39 -1.07
C ASN A 64 -9.03 -18.60 -0.49
N MET A 65 -8.07 -17.73 -0.80
CA MET A 65 -6.67 -17.83 -0.37
C MET A 65 -6.23 -16.66 0.53
N ASN A 66 -7.15 -16.18 1.37
CA ASN A 66 -6.97 -15.16 2.41
C ASN A 66 -6.51 -13.76 1.92
N GLY A 67 -6.32 -13.54 0.63
CA GLY A 67 -5.97 -12.21 0.11
C GLY A 67 -4.50 -11.85 0.32
N VAL A 68 -3.61 -12.84 0.41
CA VAL A 68 -2.16 -12.60 0.49
C VAL A 68 -1.65 -12.01 -0.81
N LEU A 69 -0.86 -10.93 -0.72
CA LEU A 69 -0.24 -10.23 -1.83
C LEU A 69 1.28 -10.21 -1.63
N GLU A 70 2.00 -10.95 -2.47
CA GLU A 70 3.47 -10.94 -2.50
C GLU A 70 3.98 -10.11 -3.68
N PHE A 71 4.74 -9.06 -3.37
CA PHE A 71 5.39 -8.22 -4.36
C PHE A 71 6.79 -8.77 -4.63
N VAL A 72 7.07 -9.09 -5.90
CA VAL A 72 8.31 -9.73 -6.31
C VAL A 72 8.99 -8.90 -7.40
N ASP A 73 10.29 -8.64 -7.23
CA ASP A 73 11.16 -8.18 -8.31
C ASP A 73 11.61 -9.40 -9.12
N ALA A 74 11.18 -9.50 -10.37
CA ALA A 74 11.49 -10.61 -11.26
C ALA A 74 12.86 -10.50 -11.95
N SER A 75 13.64 -9.44 -11.69
CA SER A 75 15.01 -9.34 -12.19
C SER A 75 15.92 -10.39 -11.55
N ASP A 76 15.77 -10.59 -10.24
CA ASP A 76 16.49 -11.57 -9.42
C ASP A 76 15.55 -12.53 -8.65
N VAL A 77 14.23 -12.36 -8.84
CA VAL A 77 13.18 -13.14 -8.18
C VAL A 77 13.29 -13.01 -6.66
N THR A 78 13.38 -11.76 -6.21
CA THR A 78 13.41 -11.36 -4.80
C THR A 78 12.03 -10.89 -4.36
N VAL A 79 11.55 -11.45 -3.24
CA VAL A 79 10.29 -10.99 -2.61
C VAL A 79 10.59 -9.68 -1.89
N MET A 80 9.99 -8.59 -2.34
CA MET A 80 10.17 -7.25 -1.79
C MET A 80 9.28 -7.03 -0.56
N ALA A 81 8.02 -7.48 -0.64
CA ALA A 81 7.06 -7.35 0.43
C ALA A 81 6.06 -8.50 0.40
N ASN A 82 5.60 -8.87 1.59
CA ASN A 82 4.47 -9.75 1.79
C ASN A 82 3.44 -8.98 2.62
N THR A 83 2.25 -8.83 2.06
CA THR A 83 1.16 -8.05 2.64
C THR A 83 -0.14 -8.80 2.48
N GLU A 84 -1.16 -8.37 3.20
CA GLU A 84 -2.47 -9.01 3.18
C GLU A 84 -3.56 -7.96 2.96
N HIS A 85 -4.48 -8.26 2.05
CA HIS A 85 -5.76 -7.58 1.94
C HIS A 85 -6.84 -8.64 2.06
N PHE A 86 -7.36 -8.82 3.27
CA PHE A 86 -8.32 -9.86 3.57
C PHE A 86 -9.50 -9.84 2.60
N MET A 87 -9.88 -11.00 2.08
CA MET A 87 -10.96 -11.17 1.10
C MET A 87 -10.81 -10.37 -0.20
N ALA A 88 -9.60 -9.94 -0.57
CA ALA A 88 -9.37 -9.26 -1.84
C ALA A 88 -9.93 -10.06 -3.03
N THR A 89 -10.78 -9.40 -3.80
CA THR A 89 -11.44 -9.96 -4.99
C THR A 89 -10.68 -9.65 -6.25
N ASP A 90 -10.11 -8.45 -6.33
CA ASP A 90 -9.53 -7.87 -7.54
C ASP A 90 -8.19 -7.19 -7.21
N VAL A 91 -7.24 -7.32 -8.14
CA VAL A 91 -5.95 -6.63 -8.09
C VAL A 91 -5.65 -6.10 -9.49
N GLU A 92 -5.21 -4.85 -9.58
CA GLU A 92 -4.84 -4.23 -10.86
C GLU A 92 -3.63 -3.31 -10.70
N TRP A 93 -2.76 -3.28 -11.72
CA TRP A 93 -1.68 -2.31 -11.80
C TRP A 93 -2.15 -1.04 -12.48
N ASP A 94 -1.68 0.12 -12.00
CA ASP A 94 -1.78 1.36 -12.76
C ASP A 94 -1.01 1.23 -14.09
N PRO A 95 -1.48 1.83 -15.20
CA PRO A 95 -0.80 1.77 -16.50
C PRO A 95 0.67 2.22 -16.51
N THR A 96 1.14 2.97 -15.51
CA THR A 96 2.56 3.34 -15.38
C THR A 96 3.40 2.30 -14.65
N GLY A 97 2.78 1.32 -13.99
CA GLY A 97 3.47 0.27 -13.23
C GLY A 97 4.02 0.71 -11.87
N ARG A 98 3.63 1.90 -11.38
CA ARG A 98 4.11 2.45 -10.09
C ARG A 98 3.22 2.12 -8.91
N TYR A 99 1.93 1.87 -9.16
CA TYR A 99 0.94 1.63 -8.13
C TYR A 99 0.18 0.34 -8.43
N VAL A 100 -0.21 -0.33 -7.37
CA VAL A 100 -1.11 -1.48 -7.40
C VAL A 100 -2.35 -1.10 -6.61
N VAL A 101 -3.51 -1.48 -7.11
CA VAL A 101 -4.75 -1.42 -6.35
C VAL A 101 -5.19 -2.83 -6.04
N SER A 102 -5.64 -3.08 -4.81
CA SER A 102 -6.39 -4.28 -4.46
C SER A 102 -7.72 -3.87 -3.86
N ALA A 103 -8.77 -4.64 -4.14
CA ALA A 103 -10.12 -4.24 -3.78
C ALA A 103 -10.97 -5.43 -3.32
N VAL A 104 -11.97 -5.12 -2.50
CA VAL A 104 -13.00 -6.05 -2.03
C VAL A 104 -14.34 -5.61 -2.60
N SER A 105 -14.72 -6.20 -3.72
CA SER A 105 -15.99 -5.93 -4.40
C SER A 105 -17.18 -6.45 -3.59
N TRP A 106 -18.22 -5.63 -3.50
CA TRP A 106 -19.55 -5.94 -2.96
C TRP A 106 -20.20 -7.14 -3.66
N TRP A 107 -19.85 -7.36 -4.94
CA TRP A 107 -20.34 -8.51 -5.69
C TRP A 107 -19.71 -9.83 -5.25
N GLY A 108 -18.48 -9.79 -4.70
CA GLY A 108 -17.80 -10.96 -4.16
C GLY A 108 -18.05 -11.16 -2.66
N HIS A 109 -17.82 -10.11 -1.88
CA HIS A 109 -17.93 -10.12 -0.42
C HIS A 109 -18.74 -8.91 0.07
N LYS A 110 -19.66 -9.13 1.00
CA LYS A 110 -20.56 -8.07 1.54
C LYS A 110 -20.00 -7.37 2.79
N VAL A 111 -18.76 -7.67 3.16
CA VAL A 111 -18.11 -7.19 4.39
C VAL A 111 -16.78 -6.55 3.97
N ASP A 112 -16.37 -5.50 4.69
CA ASP A 112 -15.11 -4.78 4.52
C ASP A 112 -14.82 -4.30 3.09
N ASN A 113 -15.88 -3.80 2.43
CA ASN A 113 -15.77 -3.26 1.08
C ASN A 113 -14.90 -2.00 1.06
N ALA A 114 -13.75 -2.14 0.43
CA ALA A 114 -12.74 -1.11 0.35
C ALA A 114 -11.84 -1.33 -0.87
N TYR A 115 -11.14 -0.28 -1.28
CA TYR A 115 -10.00 -0.39 -2.17
C TYR A 115 -8.77 0.19 -1.50
N TRP A 116 -7.64 -0.50 -1.70
CA TRP A 116 -6.36 -0.20 -1.07
C TRP A 116 -5.37 0.07 -2.19
N ILE A 117 -4.63 1.16 -2.08
CA ILE A 117 -3.60 1.55 -3.04
C ILE A 117 -2.24 1.29 -2.41
N TRP A 118 -1.41 0.55 -3.14
CA TRP A 118 -0.06 0.16 -2.77
C TRP A 118 0.92 0.79 -3.75
N SER A 119 2.13 1.07 -3.26
CA SER A 119 3.27 1.28 -4.14
C SER A 119 3.71 -0.04 -4.79
N PHE A 120 4.46 0.04 -5.88
CA PHE A 120 5.08 -1.14 -6.52
C PHE A 120 5.97 -1.97 -5.59
N GLN A 121 6.44 -1.38 -4.48
CA GLN A 121 7.25 -2.06 -3.45
C GLN A 121 6.40 -2.81 -2.41
N GLY A 122 5.07 -2.70 -2.46
CA GLY A 122 4.16 -3.28 -1.48
C GLY A 122 3.90 -2.40 -0.25
N ARG A 123 4.38 -1.15 -0.21
CA ARG A 123 3.98 -0.20 0.85
C ARG A 123 2.54 0.27 0.63
N LEU A 124 1.69 0.15 1.65
CA LEU A 124 0.33 0.71 1.65
C LEU A 124 0.39 2.24 1.63
N LEU A 125 -0.36 2.87 0.73
CA LEU A 125 -0.43 4.32 0.57
C LEU A 125 -1.79 4.88 0.97
N LEU A 126 -2.85 4.15 0.67
CA LEU A 126 -4.22 4.57 0.97
C LEU A 126 -5.08 3.34 1.22
N LYS A 127 -5.92 3.42 2.24
CA LYS A 127 -7.06 2.52 2.46
C LYS A 127 -8.32 3.37 2.43
N GLN A 128 -9.20 3.10 1.48
CA GLN A 128 -10.47 3.82 1.38
C GLN A 128 -11.62 2.83 1.52
N PRO A 129 -12.30 2.80 2.69
CA PRO A 129 -13.55 2.08 2.82
C PRO A 129 -14.63 2.77 1.99
N GLN A 130 -15.47 1.97 1.33
CA GLN A 130 -16.56 2.47 0.50
C GLN A 130 -17.74 1.49 0.57
N GLU A 131 -18.86 1.97 1.11
CA GLU A 131 -20.08 1.16 1.17
C GLU A 131 -20.52 0.72 -0.23
N ARG A 132 -20.87 -0.57 -0.35
CA ARG A 132 -21.32 -1.19 -1.60
C ARG A 132 -20.39 -0.93 -2.78
N PHE A 133 -19.08 -0.91 -2.52
CA PHE A 133 -18.06 -0.74 -3.56
C PHE A 133 -18.17 -1.86 -4.61
N CYS A 134 -18.40 -1.52 -5.88
CA CYS A 134 -18.58 -2.51 -6.93
C CYS A 134 -17.27 -2.88 -7.62
N GLN A 135 -16.55 -1.88 -8.15
CA GLN A 135 -15.38 -2.09 -8.98
C GLN A 135 -14.51 -0.84 -8.99
N LEU A 136 -13.21 -1.04 -9.16
CA LEU A 136 -12.26 0.00 -9.52
C LEU A 136 -11.47 -0.48 -10.73
N GLN A 137 -11.30 0.42 -11.70
CA GLN A 137 -10.43 0.20 -12.86
C GLN A 137 -9.59 1.45 -13.07
N TRP A 138 -8.32 1.25 -13.36
CA TRP A 138 -7.48 2.37 -13.76
C TRP A 138 -7.91 2.90 -15.13
N ARG A 139 -7.94 4.23 -15.27
CA ARG A 139 -8.18 4.84 -16.58
C ARG A 139 -7.02 4.47 -17.52
N PRO A 140 -7.25 3.79 -18.66
CA PRO A 140 -6.19 3.45 -19.58
C PRO A 140 -5.47 4.72 -20.07
N ARG A 141 -4.13 4.66 -20.09
CA ARG A 141 -3.31 5.78 -20.57
C ARG A 141 -3.20 5.73 -22.10
N PRO A 142 -3.52 6.81 -22.82
CA PRO A 142 -3.31 6.87 -24.27
C PRO A 142 -1.86 6.60 -24.66
N GLN A 143 -1.65 6.13 -25.88
CA GLN A 143 -0.30 5.94 -26.42
C GLN A 143 0.50 7.25 -26.37
N CYS A 144 1.79 7.12 -26.08
CA CYS A 144 2.68 8.28 -26.02
C CYS A 144 2.78 8.95 -27.39
N LEU A 145 2.61 10.27 -27.44
CA LEU A 145 2.76 11.06 -28.67
C LEU A 145 4.22 11.31 -29.05
N LEU A 146 5.16 11.02 -28.15
CA LEU A 146 6.59 11.23 -28.37
C LEU A 146 7.16 10.17 -29.30
N SER A 147 8.04 10.60 -30.20
CA SER A 147 8.85 9.73 -31.03
C SER A 147 9.83 8.89 -30.20
N ALA A 148 10.34 7.81 -30.79
CA ALA A 148 11.33 6.95 -30.16
C ALA A 148 12.64 7.70 -29.82
N GLU A 149 13.02 8.69 -30.64
CA GLU A 149 14.21 9.51 -30.43
C GLU A 149 14.04 10.45 -29.23
N GLU A 150 12.89 11.11 -29.12
CA GLU A 150 12.55 11.97 -27.98
C GLU A 150 12.50 11.16 -26.68
N LEU A 151 11.90 9.96 -26.70
CA LEU A 151 11.90 9.05 -25.55
C LEU A 151 13.32 8.65 -25.13
N LYS A 152 14.22 8.41 -26.09
CA LYS A 152 15.63 8.11 -25.81
C LYS A 152 16.35 9.32 -25.20
N GLY A 153 16.08 10.52 -25.73
CA GLY A 153 16.59 11.78 -25.18
C GLY A 153 16.11 12.03 -23.74
N LEU A 154 14.83 11.78 -23.46
CA LEU A 154 14.24 11.87 -22.13
C LEU A 154 14.89 10.91 -21.14
N LYS A 155 15.08 9.65 -21.53
CA LYS A 155 15.78 8.66 -20.69
C LYS A 155 17.22 9.06 -20.39
N LYS A 156 17.94 9.64 -21.35
CA LYS A 156 19.31 10.14 -21.15
C LYS A 156 19.36 11.32 -20.18
N ASN A 157 18.37 12.21 -20.24
CA ASN A 157 18.28 13.40 -19.40
C ASN A 157 17.43 13.19 -18.13
N MET A 158 17.12 11.95 -17.77
CA MET A 158 16.20 11.63 -16.67
C MET A 158 16.64 12.28 -15.35
N LYS A 159 17.94 12.24 -15.02
CA LYS A 159 18.47 12.84 -13.77
C LYS A 159 18.12 14.32 -13.61
N LYS A 160 18.27 15.10 -14.69
CA LYS A 160 17.92 16.53 -14.70
C LYS A 160 16.42 16.73 -14.43
N TYR A 161 15.57 15.91 -15.04
CA TYR A 161 14.13 16.00 -14.82
C TYR A 161 13.73 15.53 -13.42
N THR A 162 14.38 14.47 -12.90
CA THR A 162 14.17 13.99 -11.53
C THR A 162 14.42 15.10 -10.51
N GLU A 163 15.56 15.78 -10.58
CA GLU A 163 15.86 16.91 -9.68
C GLU A 163 14.82 18.03 -9.78
N GLN A 164 14.39 18.37 -11.00
CA GLN A 164 13.34 19.37 -11.21
C GLN A 164 12.00 18.94 -10.60
N PHE A 165 11.55 17.71 -10.85
CA PHE A 165 10.29 17.21 -10.30
C PHE A 165 10.34 17.09 -8.78
N GLU A 166 11.42 16.57 -8.21
CA GLU A 166 11.59 16.48 -6.76
C GLU A 166 11.59 17.86 -6.09
N SER A 167 12.21 18.87 -6.72
CA SER A 167 12.18 20.24 -6.21
C SER A 167 10.76 20.82 -6.19
N VAL A 168 9.99 20.61 -7.27
CA VAL A 168 8.62 21.08 -7.40
C VAL A 168 7.68 20.34 -6.44
N ASP A 169 7.82 19.02 -6.31
CA ASP A 169 7.01 18.22 -5.40
C ASP A 169 7.26 18.60 -3.94
N ARG A 170 8.54 18.85 -3.57
CA ARG A 170 8.91 19.35 -2.25
C ARG A 170 8.29 20.72 -1.95
N LEU A 171 8.31 21.64 -2.92
CA LEU A 171 7.67 22.96 -2.79
C LEU A 171 6.13 22.87 -2.69
N ARG A 172 5.51 21.95 -3.43
CA ARG A 172 4.06 21.72 -3.33
C ARG A 172 3.67 21.14 -1.98
N GLN A 173 4.43 20.18 -1.48
CA GLN A 173 4.24 19.62 -0.14
C GLN A 173 4.40 20.71 0.94
N SER A 174 5.40 21.59 0.85
CA SER A 174 5.55 22.68 1.82
C SER A 174 4.37 23.66 1.81
N ASN A 175 3.87 24.03 0.63
CA ASN A 175 2.84 25.06 0.50
C ASN A 175 1.43 24.58 0.86
N VAL A 176 1.06 23.35 0.54
CA VAL A 176 -0.24 22.77 0.96
C VAL A 176 -0.26 22.50 2.46
N SER A 177 0.92 22.34 3.07
CA SER A 177 1.02 21.87 4.44
C SER A 177 1.02 22.97 5.49
N SER A 178 1.65 24.14 5.32
CA SER A 178 1.80 25.10 6.43
C SER A 178 0.46 25.55 7.03
N GLU A 179 -0.43 26.12 6.22
CA GLU A 179 -1.70 26.67 6.70
C GLU A 179 -2.67 25.59 7.19
N GLN A 180 -2.73 24.45 6.49
CA GLN A 180 -3.62 23.35 6.87
C GLN A 180 -3.08 22.60 8.09
N ILE A 181 -1.77 22.41 8.20
CA ILE A 181 -1.13 21.82 9.38
C ILE A 181 -1.30 22.73 10.57
N GLU A 182 -1.11 24.04 10.43
CA GLU A 182 -1.25 24.96 11.55
C GLU A 182 -2.69 24.95 12.10
N LYS A 183 -3.70 25.00 11.22
CA LYS A 183 -5.11 24.82 11.62
C LYS A 183 -5.38 23.47 12.28
N ARG A 184 -4.79 22.38 11.77
CA ARG A 184 -4.93 21.05 12.39
C ARG A 184 -4.21 20.96 13.74
N LYS A 185 -3.04 21.59 13.87
CA LYS A 185 -2.26 21.64 15.12
C LYS A 185 -3.02 22.44 16.18
N THR A 186 -3.61 23.58 15.84
CA THR A 186 -4.43 24.35 16.78
C THR A 186 -5.64 23.56 17.23
N LEU A 187 -6.39 22.95 16.30
CA LEU A 187 -7.55 22.11 16.64
C LEU A 187 -7.17 20.90 17.51
N MET A 188 -6.06 20.23 17.20
CA MET A 188 -5.53 19.12 18.02
C MET A 188 -5.12 19.59 19.42
N ALA A 189 -4.48 20.75 19.54
CA ALA A 189 -4.10 21.31 20.82
C ALA A 189 -5.32 21.71 21.66
N GLU A 190 -6.32 22.33 21.04
CA GLU A 190 -7.60 22.67 21.68
C GLU A 190 -8.33 21.41 22.16
N PHE A 191 -8.39 20.37 21.32
CA PHE A 191 -9.01 19.10 21.68
C PHE A 191 -8.27 18.39 22.82
N LYS A 192 -6.94 18.35 22.77
CA LYS A 192 -6.11 17.75 23.83
C LYS A 192 -6.32 18.48 25.15
N LYS A 193 -6.31 19.82 25.13
CA LYS A 193 -6.58 20.64 26.31
C LYS A 193 -7.97 20.38 26.88
N TYR A 194 -9.00 20.32 26.03
CA TYR A 194 -10.36 19.97 26.45
C TYR A 194 -10.43 18.58 27.09
N ARG A 195 -9.74 17.58 26.51
CA ARG A 195 -9.69 16.21 27.05
C ARG A 195 -9.04 16.20 28.43
N GLU A 196 -7.90 16.87 28.59
CA GLU A 196 -7.20 17.00 29.87
C GLU A 196 -8.08 17.68 30.93
N GLU A 197 -8.73 18.81 30.60
CA GLU A 197 -9.65 19.51 31.52
C GLU A 197 -10.81 18.61 31.96
N LYS A 198 -11.37 17.81 31.05
CA LYS A 198 -12.47 16.89 31.37
C LYS A 198 -12.02 15.68 32.16
N GLU A 199 -10.82 15.18 31.93
CA GLU A 199 -10.22 14.09 32.70
C GLU A 199 -9.91 14.52 34.14
N GLU A 200 -9.39 15.74 34.31
CA GLU A 200 -9.20 16.35 35.64
C GLU A 200 -10.53 16.56 36.38
N GLU A 201 -11.56 17.07 35.69
CA GLU A 201 -12.91 17.23 36.26
C GLU A 201 -13.50 15.88 36.67
N LEU A 202 -13.34 14.85 35.84
CA LEU A 202 -13.80 13.49 36.08
C LEU A 202 -13.13 12.85 37.31
N GLU A 203 -11.81 13.04 37.44
CA GLU A 203 -11.02 12.54 38.57
C GLU A 203 -11.36 13.32 39.85
N HIS A 204 -11.52 14.64 39.77
CA HIS A 204 -11.94 15.47 40.91
C HIS A 204 -13.25 15.00 41.53
N TYR A 205 -14.24 14.63 40.70
CA TYR A 205 -15.53 14.12 41.18
C TYR A 205 -15.58 12.62 41.44
N LYS A 206 -14.49 11.87 41.22
CA LYS A 206 -14.46 10.40 41.31
C LYS A 206 -14.94 9.87 42.65
N SER A 207 -14.39 10.37 43.76
CA SER A 207 -14.81 9.95 45.11
C SER A 207 -16.29 10.20 45.38
N ARG A 208 -16.81 11.33 44.87
CA ARG A 208 -18.24 11.67 44.97
C ARG A 208 -19.11 10.75 44.11
N ARG A 209 -18.67 10.40 42.90
CA ARG A 209 -19.38 9.49 42.00
C ARG A 209 -19.43 8.06 42.58
N ILE A 210 -18.34 7.58 43.16
CA ILE A 210 -18.27 6.29 43.87
C ILE A 210 -19.24 6.29 45.07
N ALA A 211 -19.25 7.36 45.87
CA ALA A 211 -20.17 7.47 47.02
C ALA A 211 -21.65 7.46 46.60
N LEU A 212 -22.01 8.18 45.52
CA LEU A 212 -23.38 8.21 44.99
C LEU A 212 -23.82 6.87 44.36
N ARG A 213 -22.86 6.02 43.97
CA ARG A 213 -23.08 4.68 43.40
C ARG A 213 -22.95 3.56 44.43
N GLY A 214 -22.98 3.89 45.73
CA GLY A 214 -22.94 2.89 46.80
C GLY A 214 -21.59 2.18 46.94
N GLY A 215 -20.49 2.82 46.55
CA GLY A 215 -19.13 2.28 46.67
C GLY A 215 -18.65 1.50 45.43
N VAL A 216 -19.48 1.39 44.39
CA VAL A 216 -19.11 0.68 43.15
C VAL A 216 -18.47 1.67 42.16
N ASP A 217 -17.24 1.39 41.76
CA ASP A 217 -16.58 2.10 40.67
C ASP A 217 -16.99 1.49 39.32
N THR A 218 -17.81 2.21 38.58
CA THR A 218 -18.30 1.78 37.27
C THR A 218 -17.43 2.26 36.12
N ASP A 219 -16.45 3.12 36.38
CA ASP A 219 -15.59 3.68 35.33
C ASP A 219 -14.63 2.61 34.79
N VAL A 220 -14.37 1.55 35.56
CA VAL A 220 -13.56 0.37 35.18
C VAL A 220 -14.37 -0.73 34.48
N LEU A 221 -15.70 -0.63 34.42
CA LEU A 221 -16.56 -1.68 33.87
C LEU A 221 -16.63 -1.66 32.34
N TYR A 222 -16.24 -0.54 31.73
CA TYR A 222 -16.34 -0.28 30.29
C TYR A 222 -15.03 0.30 29.75
N GLU A 223 -13.89 -0.25 30.17
CA GLU A 223 -12.64 -0.04 29.42
C GLU A 223 -12.82 -0.68 28.04
N GLU A 224 -13.36 0.09 27.09
CA GLU A 224 -13.18 -0.19 25.69
C GLU A 224 -11.70 0.07 25.38
N GLU A 225 -10.99 -0.92 24.84
CA GLU A 225 -9.67 -0.71 24.22
C GLU A 225 -9.86 0.31 23.08
N ILE A 226 -9.57 1.58 23.37
CA ILE A 226 -9.48 2.61 22.36
C ILE A 226 -8.11 2.46 21.70
N ASP A 227 -8.07 1.77 20.56
CA ASP A 227 -6.90 1.71 19.70
C ASP A 227 -6.64 3.11 19.11
N GLU A 228 -5.78 3.90 19.76
CA GLU A 228 -5.27 5.16 19.22
C GLU A 228 -4.25 4.86 18.10
N GLU A 229 -4.72 4.76 16.86
CA GLU A 229 -3.83 4.63 15.69
C GLU A 229 -3.16 5.98 15.37
N VAL A 230 -1.96 6.20 15.92
CA VAL A 230 -1.13 7.36 15.60
C VAL A 230 -0.52 7.19 14.21
N VAL A 231 -1.11 7.83 13.20
CA VAL A 231 -0.54 7.86 11.85
C VAL A 231 0.57 8.91 11.79
N GLU A 232 1.80 8.49 12.04
CA GLU A 232 2.98 9.35 11.90
C GLU A 232 3.36 9.53 10.42
N PHE A 233 3.28 10.76 9.93
CA PHE A 233 3.79 11.12 8.61
C PHE A 233 5.22 11.66 8.75
N LEU A 234 6.19 10.98 8.14
CA LEU A 234 7.57 11.46 8.01
C LEU A 234 7.58 12.75 7.17
N LEU A 235 7.69 13.91 7.84
CA LEU A 235 7.67 15.22 7.20
C LEU A 235 9.03 15.63 6.60
N LYS A 236 10.16 15.17 7.18
CA LYS A 236 11.51 15.51 6.68
C LYS A 236 12.60 14.66 7.36
N VAL A 237 13.60 14.23 6.60
CA VAL A 237 14.88 13.70 7.12
C VAL A 237 15.95 14.77 6.87
N GLU A 238 16.66 15.17 7.91
CA GLU A 238 17.85 16.03 7.79
C GLU A 238 19.09 15.22 8.13
N GLU A 239 19.92 14.93 7.13
CA GLU A 239 21.30 14.48 7.36
C GLU A 239 22.16 15.71 7.65
N LYS A 240 22.76 15.75 8.84
CA LYS A 240 23.89 16.63 9.13
C LYS A 240 25.16 15.79 9.06
N VAL A 241 26.03 16.13 8.12
CA VAL A 241 27.43 15.69 8.15
C VAL A 241 28.08 16.45 9.30
N LEU A 242 28.60 15.71 10.29
CA LEU A 242 29.44 16.27 11.33
C LEU A 242 30.82 16.49 10.70
N ASP A 243 31.23 17.75 10.54
CA ASP A 243 32.62 18.09 10.24
C ASP A 243 33.48 17.72 11.47
N GLU A 244 34.61 17.06 11.20
CA GLU A 244 35.57 16.49 12.17
C GLU A 244 36.14 17.51 13.18
#